data_AF-A0A0A0F7X8-F1
#
_entry.id   AF-A0A0A0F7X8-F1
#
_cell.length_a   1.000
_cell.length_b   1.000
_cell.length_c   1.000
_cell.angle_alpha   90.00
_cell.angle_beta   90.00
_cell.angle_gamma   90.00
#
_symmetry.space_group_name_H-M   'P 1'
#
loop_
_entity.id
_entity.type
_entity.pdbx_description
1 polymer ?
#
loop_
_entity_poly.entity_id
_entity_poly.type
_entity_poly.pdbx_seq_one_letter_code
_entity_poly.pdbx_strand_id
1 'polypeptide(L)'
;MRVKRKKLTKKQKAFLAVHALGLRQTDMAKRLGVSRQRIHQFYVHFGLEPTTAQEIFQHRMDELARLVGEGLTNQEIGKRMDMELGQVGHYRRVIGLPITKEIKARRERVRQLLEKGLNAKEVASELDLTYATVLADKTRLGLSPLVHQRAIEGAKRRKKVKKLYFTDAKSVEQIAEFLRVKPSLVTQDLSVLDHRKAGLSEKKIGEIRDLVLQGAGNTEVVARTGCTMTQVCVVIQRMKDDKELPPGRRPCRKFKNSRA
;
A
#
# COMPACT_ATOMS: atom_id res chain seq x y z
N MET A 1 -37.25 48.56 19.74
CA MET A 1 -37.86 48.04 18.49
C MET A 1 -37.95 46.52 18.56
N ARG A 2 -39.16 45.93 18.48
CA ARG A 2 -39.34 44.47 18.41
C ARG A 2 -39.01 44.00 16.99
N VAL A 3 -37.89 43.31 16.79
CA VAL A 3 -37.58 42.66 15.51
C VAL A 3 -38.62 41.57 15.28
N LYS A 4 -39.50 41.74 14.28
CA LYS A 4 -40.47 40.71 13.91
C LYS A 4 -39.69 39.47 13.46
N ARG A 5 -39.76 38.39 14.25
CA ARG A 5 -39.19 37.08 13.88
C ARG A 5 -39.84 36.63 12.57
N LYS A 6 -39.12 36.75 11.44
CA LYS A 6 -39.59 36.23 10.15
C LYS A 6 -39.75 34.71 10.29
N LYS A 7 -40.93 34.18 9.95
CA LYS A 7 -41.17 32.73 9.91
C LYS A 7 -40.29 32.10 8.84
N LEU A 8 -39.57 31.03 9.18
CA LEU A 8 -38.77 30.27 8.22
C LEU A 8 -39.65 29.58 7.18
N THR A 9 -39.24 29.63 5.93
CA THR A 9 -39.88 28.92 4.83
C THR A 9 -39.68 27.40 4.95
N LYS A 10 -40.55 26.61 4.28
CA LYS A 10 -40.42 25.13 4.24
C LYS A 10 -39.05 24.68 3.72
N LYS A 11 -38.52 25.34 2.68
CA LYS A 11 -37.21 25.02 2.08
C LYS A 11 -36.05 25.32 3.04
N GLN A 12 -36.13 26.40 3.80
CA GLN A 12 -35.13 26.76 4.80
C GLN A 12 -35.07 25.75 5.94
N LYS A 13 -36.24 25.31 6.44
CA LYS A 13 -36.30 24.22 7.45
C LYS A 13 -35.69 22.93 6.91
N ALA A 14 -36.00 22.56 5.66
CA ALA A 14 -35.41 21.40 5.01
C ALA A 14 -33.89 21.53 4.84
N PHE A 15 -33.38 22.72 4.49
CA PHE A 15 -31.95 22.99 4.43
C PHE A 15 -31.26 22.75 5.78
N LEU A 16 -31.78 23.30 6.87
CA LEU A 16 -31.20 23.09 8.21
C LEU A 16 -31.20 21.62 8.62
N ALA A 17 -32.28 20.89 8.33
CA ALA A 17 -32.34 19.45 8.58
C ALA A 17 -31.30 18.66 7.78
N VAL A 18 -31.08 19.01 6.50
CA VAL A 18 -30.08 18.36 5.65
C VAL A 18 -28.65 18.78 6.04
N HIS A 19 -28.46 20.03 6.49
CA HIS A 19 -27.17 20.53 6.98
C HIS A 19 -26.70 19.76 8.21
N ALA A 20 -27.61 19.47 9.14
CA ALA A 20 -27.33 18.67 10.34
C ALA A 20 -26.81 17.25 10.04
N LEU A 21 -27.01 16.75 8.81
CA LEU A 21 -26.49 15.45 8.35
C LEU A 21 -25.05 15.52 7.81
N GLY A 22 -24.39 16.69 7.84
CA GLY A 22 -23.00 16.84 7.40
C GLY A 22 -22.75 16.52 5.92
N LEU A 23 -23.73 16.77 5.05
CA LEU A 23 -23.63 16.46 3.62
C LEU A 23 -22.84 17.53 2.84
N ARG A 24 -22.18 17.12 1.75
CA ARG A 24 -21.57 18.07 0.80
C ARG A 24 -22.65 18.91 0.14
N GLN A 25 -22.34 20.17 -0.18
CA GLN A 25 -23.29 21.07 -0.86
C GLN A 25 -23.88 20.48 -2.16
N THR A 26 -23.12 19.68 -2.90
CA THR A 26 -23.58 18.95 -4.09
C THR A 26 -24.71 17.99 -3.76
N ASP A 27 -24.56 17.25 -2.67
CA ASP A 27 -25.50 16.22 -2.24
C ASP A 27 -26.74 16.87 -1.61
N MET A 28 -26.53 17.95 -0.84
CA MET A 28 -27.62 18.80 -0.33
C MET A 28 -28.46 19.37 -1.48
N ALA A 29 -27.81 19.89 -2.53
CA ALA A 29 -28.46 20.43 -3.71
C ALA A 29 -29.33 19.38 -4.42
N LYS A 30 -28.77 18.19 -4.67
CA LYS A 30 -29.48 17.06 -5.26
C LYS A 30 -30.68 16.63 -4.41
N ARG A 31 -30.49 16.50 -3.09
CA ARG A 31 -31.54 16.05 -2.16
C ARG A 31 -32.69 17.04 -1.99
N LEU A 32 -32.39 18.34 -2.03
CA LEU A 32 -33.39 19.40 -1.89
C LEU A 32 -34.01 19.83 -3.22
N GLY A 33 -33.51 19.32 -4.35
CA GLY A 33 -33.96 19.74 -5.68
C GLY A 33 -33.69 21.23 -5.95
N VAL A 34 -32.54 21.74 -5.53
CA VAL A 34 -32.14 23.15 -5.71
C VAL A 34 -30.72 23.25 -6.28
N SER A 35 -30.36 24.41 -6.84
CA SER A 35 -29.00 24.64 -7.33
C SER A 35 -27.98 24.75 -6.18
N ARG A 36 -26.72 24.43 -6.45
CA ARG A 36 -25.61 24.64 -5.49
C ARG A 36 -25.49 26.10 -5.05
N GLN A 37 -25.70 27.04 -5.98
CA GLN A 37 -25.72 28.47 -5.66
C GLN A 37 -26.81 28.80 -4.64
N ARG A 38 -27.98 28.17 -4.74
CA ARG A 38 -29.05 28.35 -3.76
C ARG A 38 -28.69 27.79 -2.38
N ILE A 39 -27.98 26.65 -2.34
CA ILE A 39 -27.43 26.12 -1.08
C ILE A 39 -26.44 27.11 -0.46
N HIS A 40 -25.52 27.66 -1.25
CA HIS A 40 -24.58 28.67 -0.76
C HIS A 40 -25.29 29.93 -0.23
N GLN A 41 -26.34 30.41 -0.92
CA GLN A 41 -27.18 31.50 -0.40
C GLN A 41 -27.84 31.17 0.94
N PHE A 42 -28.22 29.91 1.17
CA PHE A 42 -28.73 29.50 2.48
C PHE A 42 -27.64 29.54 3.55
N TYR A 43 -26.41 29.08 3.27
CA TYR A 43 -25.29 29.22 4.20
C TYR A 43 -25.07 30.69 4.61
N VAL A 44 -24.98 31.60 3.63
CA VAL A 44 -24.84 33.04 3.88
C VAL A 44 -26.02 33.60 4.68
N HIS A 45 -27.25 33.22 4.32
CA HIS A 45 -28.46 33.71 4.99
C HIS A 45 -28.54 33.29 6.47
N PHE A 46 -28.01 32.09 6.80
CA PHE A 46 -28.03 31.56 8.16
C PHE A 46 -26.73 31.84 8.94
N GLY A 47 -25.72 32.47 8.33
CA GLY A 47 -24.40 32.65 8.94
C GLY A 47 -23.73 31.33 9.28
N LEU A 48 -23.94 30.31 8.44
CA LEU A 48 -23.34 28.99 8.59
C LEU A 48 -22.14 28.85 7.66
N GLU A 49 -21.10 28.16 8.12
CA GLU A 49 -19.96 27.79 7.30
C GLU A 49 -20.22 26.44 6.59
N PRO A 50 -19.77 26.26 5.34
CA PRO A 50 -19.81 24.97 4.67
C PRO A 50 -19.03 23.92 5.46
N THR A 51 -19.63 22.74 5.64
CA THR A 51 -18.94 21.60 6.26
C THR A 51 -17.63 21.29 5.54
N THR A 52 -16.54 21.25 6.29
CA THR A 52 -15.21 20.99 5.76
C THR A 52 -15.09 19.53 5.30
N ALA A 53 -14.14 19.25 4.39
CA ALA A 53 -13.90 17.88 3.95
C ALA A 53 -13.56 16.93 5.12
N GLN A 54 -12.90 17.44 6.15
CA GLN A 54 -12.53 16.70 7.35
C GLN A 54 -13.76 16.34 8.20
N GLU A 55 -14.66 17.30 8.44
CA GLU A 55 -15.90 17.05 9.20
C GLU A 55 -16.82 16.07 8.46
N ILE A 56 -16.93 16.17 7.14
CA ILE A 56 -17.71 15.22 6.33
C ILE A 56 -17.11 13.82 6.44
N PHE A 57 -15.78 13.72 6.41
CA PHE A 57 -15.10 12.45 6.62
C PHE A 57 -15.40 11.89 8.02
N GLN A 58 -15.30 12.71 9.07
CA GLN A 58 -15.57 12.30 10.44
C GLN A 58 -17.02 11.82 10.62
N HIS A 59 -18.01 12.58 10.15
CA HIS A 59 -19.42 12.19 10.22
C HIS A 59 -19.68 10.85 9.49
N ARG A 60 -19.03 10.64 8.34
CA ARG A 60 -19.10 9.34 7.64
C ARG A 60 -18.47 8.21 8.44
N MET A 61 -17.36 8.45 9.15
CA MET A 61 -16.72 7.45 10.00
C MET A 61 -17.58 7.12 11.21
N ASP A 62 -18.23 8.12 11.82
CA ASP A 62 -19.12 7.94 12.96
C ASP A 62 -20.36 7.13 12.57
N GLU A 63 -20.99 7.46 11.44
CA GLU A 63 -22.13 6.68 10.93
C GLU A 63 -21.72 5.26 10.56
N LEU A 64 -20.55 5.07 9.95
CA LEU A 64 -20.00 3.75 9.67
C LEU A 64 -19.80 2.93 10.96
N ALA A 65 -19.24 3.53 12.01
CA ALA A 65 -19.06 2.88 13.31
C ALA A 65 -20.39 2.51 13.95
N ARG A 66 -21.39 3.40 13.88
CA ARG A 66 -22.75 3.16 14.37
C ARG A 66 -23.38 1.95 13.68
N LEU A 67 -23.37 1.90 12.34
CA LEU A 67 -23.93 0.79 11.56
C LEU A 67 -23.21 -0.54 11.82
N VAL A 68 -21.89 -0.51 12.05
CA VAL A 68 -21.14 -1.69 12.47
C VAL A 68 -21.53 -2.14 13.88
N GLY A 69 -21.79 -1.21 14.80
CA GLY A 69 -22.30 -1.49 16.14
C GLY A 69 -23.69 -2.13 16.14
N GLU A 70 -24.53 -1.76 15.17
CA GLU A 70 -25.83 -2.41 14.90
C GLU A 70 -25.69 -3.83 14.30
N GLY A 71 -24.47 -4.25 13.95
CA GLY A 71 -24.19 -5.59 13.42
C GLY A 71 -24.42 -5.73 11.91
N LEU A 72 -24.58 -4.64 11.17
CA LEU A 72 -24.79 -4.71 9.71
C LEU A 72 -23.54 -5.25 9.00
N THR A 73 -23.79 -6.02 7.94
CA THR A 73 -22.77 -6.48 7.00
C THR A 73 -22.25 -5.35 6.13
N ASN A 74 -21.06 -5.51 5.54
CA ASN A 74 -20.51 -4.49 4.64
C ASN A 74 -21.42 -4.18 3.43
N GLN A 75 -22.19 -5.16 2.96
CA GLN A 75 -23.12 -4.98 1.85
C GLN A 75 -24.31 -4.09 2.26
N GLU A 76 -24.89 -4.34 3.43
CA GLU A 76 -25.99 -3.52 3.97
C GLU A 76 -25.54 -2.10 4.28
N ILE A 77 -24.34 -1.96 4.87
CA ILE A 77 -23.72 -0.65 5.10
C ILE A 77 -23.51 0.08 3.77
N GLY A 78 -22.97 -0.59 2.75
CA GLY A 78 -22.77 -0.01 1.43
C GLY A 78 -24.06 0.50 0.81
N LYS A 79 -25.13 -0.30 0.85
CA LYS A 79 -26.46 0.13 0.38
C LYS A 79 -26.99 1.32 1.17
N ARG A 80 -26.82 1.33 2.50
CA ARG A 80 -27.36 2.37 3.39
C ARG A 80 -26.61 3.71 3.29
N MET A 81 -25.31 3.66 3.10
CA MET A 81 -24.44 4.85 2.97
C MET A 81 -24.22 5.29 1.52
N ASP A 82 -24.81 4.59 0.55
CA ASP A 82 -24.56 4.77 -0.89
C ASP A 82 -23.06 4.70 -1.23
N MET A 83 -22.43 3.61 -0.77
CA MET A 83 -21.00 3.36 -0.88
C MET A 83 -20.71 2.00 -1.51
N GLU A 84 -19.63 1.94 -2.29
CA GLU A 84 -19.13 0.66 -2.80
C GLU A 84 -18.57 -0.20 -1.65
N LEU A 85 -18.74 -1.52 -1.79
CA LEU A 85 -18.29 -2.51 -0.79
C LEU A 85 -16.79 -2.35 -0.45
N GLY A 86 -15.97 -2.06 -1.47
CA GLY A 86 -14.53 -1.84 -1.29
C GLY A 86 -14.21 -0.62 -0.43
N GLN A 87 -15.00 0.46 -0.57
CA GLN A 87 -14.83 1.68 0.23
C GLN A 87 -15.22 1.44 1.69
N VAL A 88 -16.33 0.75 1.95
CA VAL A 88 -16.74 0.37 3.32
C VAL A 88 -15.63 -0.44 4.00
N GLY A 89 -15.13 -1.47 3.31
CA GLY A 89 -14.02 -2.29 3.82
C GLY A 89 -12.73 -1.51 4.03
N HIS A 90 -12.44 -0.51 3.20
CA HIS A 90 -11.30 0.38 3.39
C HIS A 90 -11.47 1.26 4.63
N TYR A 91 -12.58 1.98 4.76
CA TYR A 91 -12.81 2.86 5.90
C TYR A 91 -12.85 2.11 7.23
N ARG A 92 -13.50 0.94 7.31
CA ARG A 92 -13.44 0.11 8.52
C ARG A 92 -12.01 -0.16 8.97
N ARG A 93 -11.09 -0.44 8.03
CA ARG A 93 -9.66 -0.63 8.35
C ARG A 93 -8.99 0.64 8.83
N VAL A 94 -9.28 1.78 8.20
CA VAL A 94 -8.70 3.09 8.57
C VAL A 94 -9.05 3.46 10.01
N ILE A 95 -10.30 3.23 10.44
CA ILE A 95 -10.75 3.54 11.79
C ILE A 95 -10.66 2.36 12.78
N GLY A 96 -9.98 1.27 12.39
CA GLY A 96 -9.72 0.14 13.30
C GLY A 96 -10.96 -0.65 13.73
N LEU A 97 -12.09 -0.56 13.01
CA LEU A 97 -13.30 -1.29 13.37
C LEU A 97 -13.10 -2.80 13.17
N PRO A 98 -13.68 -3.63 14.07
CA PRO A 98 -13.53 -5.07 14.00
C PRO A 98 -14.02 -5.59 12.65
N ILE A 99 -13.39 -6.64 12.16
CA ILE A 99 -13.83 -7.34 10.96
C ILE A 99 -15.12 -8.09 11.30
N THR A 100 -16.04 -8.25 10.34
CA THR A 100 -17.30 -8.95 10.57
C THR A 100 -17.08 -10.38 11.08
N LYS A 101 -18.06 -10.89 11.85
CA LYS A 101 -18.01 -12.23 12.46
C LYS A 101 -17.82 -13.32 11.40
N GLU A 102 -18.40 -13.15 10.21
CA GLU A 102 -18.31 -14.09 9.09
C GLU A 102 -16.88 -14.21 8.57
N ILE A 103 -16.15 -13.10 8.42
CA ILE A 103 -14.75 -13.14 7.96
C ILE A 103 -13.87 -13.77 9.04
N LYS A 104 -14.12 -13.51 10.32
CA LYS A 104 -13.38 -14.16 11.41
C LYS A 104 -13.62 -15.67 11.40
N ALA A 105 -14.87 -16.11 11.30
CA ALA A 105 -15.23 -17.53 11.20
C ALA A 105 -14.64 -18.19 9.95
N ARG A 106 -14.69 -17.52 8.80
CA ARG A 106 -14.05 -17.99 7.55
C ARG A 106 -12.55 -18.20 7.73
N ARG A 107 -11.84 -17.21 8.31
CA ARG A 107 -10.40 -17.30 8.56
C ARG A 107 -10.06 -18.44 9.52
N GLU A 108 -10.89 -18.69 10.51
CA GLU A 108 -10.73 -19.83 11.41
C GLU A 108 -10.84 -21.15 10.65
N ARG A 109 -11.86 -21.30 9.79
CA ARG A 109 -12.00 -22.48 8.93
C ARG A 109 -10.80 -22.65 7.99
N VAL A 110 -10.31 -21.57 7.39
CA VAL A 110 -9.08 -21.58 6.57
C VAL A 110 -7.88 -22.09 7.39
N ARG A 111 -7.69 -21.61 8.62
CA ARG A 111 -6.62 -22.10 9.52
C ARG A 111 -6.76 -23.60 9.76
N GLN A 112 -7.94 -24.05 10.19
CA GLN A 112 -8.20 -25.46 10.52
C GLN A 112 -7.93 -26.40 9.33
N LEU A 113 -8.36 -26.02 8.11
CA LEU A 113 -8.10 -26.85 6.92
C LEU A 113 -6.61 -26.88 6.53
N LEU A 114 -5.90 -25.76 6.69
CA LEU A 114 -4.45 -25.72 6.47
C LEU A 114 -3.68 -26.56 7.51
N GLU A 115 -4.12 -26.56 8.77
CA GLU A 115 -3.55 -27.40 9.84
C GLU A 115 -3.78 -28.88 9.60
N LYS A 116 -4.89 -29.25 8.93
CA LYS A 116 -5.14 -30.61 8.43
C LYS A 116 -4.26 -30.99 7.22
N GLY A 117 -3.40 -30.09 6.74
CA GLY A 117 -2.45 -30.34 5.65
C GLY A 117 -2.99 -30.05 4.25
N LEU A 118 -4.21 -29.52 4.10
CA LEU A 118 -4.74 -29.16 2.78
C LEU A 118 -3.92 -28.01 2.18
N ASN A 119 -3.71 -28.07 0.87
CA ASN A 119 -3.10 -26.98 0.14
C ASN A 119 -4.11 -25.84 -0.13
N ALA A 120 -3.62 -24.64 -0.45
CA ALA A 120 -4.50 -23.47 -0.59
C ALA A 120 -5.52 -23.56 -1.75
N LYS A 121 -5.31 -24.45 -2.74
CA LYS A 121 -6.30 -24.70 -3.80
C LYS A 121 -7.42 -25.59 -3.30
N GLU A 122 -7.08 -26.65 -2.57
CA GLU A 122 -8.06 -27.55 -1.93
C GLU A 122 -8.93 -26.78 -0.93
N VAL A 123 -8.33 -25.94 -0.09
CA VAL A 123 -9.07 -25.05 0.83
C VAL A 123 -10.01 -24.09 0.08
N ALA A 124 -9.59 -23.61 -1.09
CA ALA A 124 -10.41 -22.72 -1.90
C ALA A 124 -11.65 -23.44 -2.44
N SER A 125 -11.47 -24.66 -2.97
CA SER A 125 -12.58 -25.50 -3.43
C SER A 125 -13.51 -25.91 -2.28
N GLU A 126 -12.97 -26.32 -1.13
CA GLU A 126 -13.74 -26.77 0.03
C GLU A 126 -14.65 -25.68 0.63
N LEU A 127 -14.19 -24.42 0.61
CA LEU A 127 -14.92 -23.29 1.21
C LEU A 127 -15.71 -22.45 0.19
N ASP A 128 -15.74 -22.86 -1.08
CA ASP A 128 -16.26 -22.07 -2.20
C ASP A 128 -15.69 -20.64 -2.24
N LEU A 129 -14.36 -20.56 -2.15
CA LEU A 129 -13.60 -19.30 -2.18
C LEU A 129 -12.70 -19.24 -3.38
N THR A 130 -12.33 -18.02 -3.79
CA THR A 130 -11.24 -17.85 -4.74
C THR A 130 -9.90 -18.16 -4.09
N TYR A 131 -8.99 -18.76 -4.84
CA TYR A 131 -7.61 -19.03 -4.40
C TYR A 131 -6.92 -17.76 -3.84
N ALA A 132 -7.14 -16.61 -4.46
CA ALA A 132 -6.61 -15.32 -4.00
C ALA A 132 -7.14 -14.93 -2.61
N THR A 133 -8.41 -15.21 -2.30
CA THR A 133 -9.00 -14.96 -0.98
C THR A 133 -8.33 -15.81 0.09
N VAL A 134 -8.10 -17.10 -0.20
CA VAL A 134 -7.40 -18.01 0.72
C VAL A 134 -5.98 -17.54 0.98
N LEU A 135 -5.23 -17.13 -0.06
CA LEU A 135 -3.88 -16.57 0.12
C LEU A 135 -3.86 -15.28 0.96
N ALA A 136 -4.83 -14.39 0.76
CA ALA A 136 -4.96 -13.18 1.54
C ALA A 136 -5.26 -13.48 3.01
N ASP A 137 -6.16 -14.43 3.29
CA ASP A 137 -6.49 -14.84 4.65
C ASP A 137 -5.33 -15.57 5.31
N LYS A 138 -4.67 -16.49 4.60
CA LYS A 138 -3.44 -17.16 5.03
C LYS A 138 -2.33 -16.17 5.40
N THR A 139 -2.15 -15.11 4.60
CA THR A 139 -1.19 -14.03 4.89
C THR A 139 -1.56 -13.25 6.15
N ARG A 140 -2.84 -12.90 6.31
CA ARG A 140 -3.32 -12.17 7.50
C ARG A 140 -3.28 -13.01 8.78
N LEU A 141 -3.37 -14.33 8.65
CA LEU A 141 -3.23 -15.27 9.75
C LEU A 141 -1.77 -15.51 10.17
N GLY A 142 -0.80 -14.92 9.45
CA GLY A 142 0.62 -15.21 9.66
C GLY A 142 1.02 -16.62 9.21
N LEU A 143 0.12 -17.32 8.51
CA LEU A 143 0.30 -18.70 8.05
C LEU A 143 0.90 -18.77 6.65
N SER A 144 1.17 -17.64 5.99
CA SER A 144 1.88 -17.63 4.70
C SER A 144 3.35 -18.00 4.94
N PRO A 145 3.75 -19.25 4.67
CA PRO A 145 5.11 -19.65 4.84
C PRO A 145 5.85 -19.13 3.60
N LEU A 146 7.12 -18.81 3.79
CA LEU A 146 8.14 -18.94 2.76
C LEU A 146 8.36 -17.80 1.76
N VAL A 147 7.46 -16.88 1.41
CA VAL A 147 7.92 -15.78 0.51
C VAL A 147 8.89 -14.88 1.25
N HIS A 148 8.50 -14.42 2.45
CA HIS A 148 9.40 -13.61 3.27
C HIS A 148 10.55 -14.46 3.84
N GLN A 149 10.26 -15.69 4.29
CA GLN A 149 11.29 -16.54 4.87
C GLN A 149 12.30 -17.05 3.84
N ARG A 150 11.90 -17.48 2.63
CA ARG A 150 12.84 -17.81 1.54
C ARG A 150 13.60 -16.59 1.06
N ALA A 151 12.99 -15.40 1.07
CA ALA A 151 13.70 -14.16 0.76
C ALA A 151 14.77 -13.86 1.82
N ILE A 152 14.44 -14.00 3.12
CA ILE A 152 15.38 -13.84 4.23
C ILE A 152 16.50 -14.89 4.15
N GLU A 153 16.16 -16.17 4.00
CA GLU A 153 17.12 -17.27 3.90
C GLU A 153 17.99 -17.13 2.65
N GLY A 154 17.40 -16.76 1.52
CA GLY A 154 18.13 -16.46 0.29
C GLY A 154 19.07 -15.27 0.46
N ALA A 155 18.65 -14.21 1.16
CA ALA A 155 19.53 -13.07 1.46
C ALA A 155 20.68 -13.45 2.40
N LYS A 156 20.41 -14.24 3.45
CA LYS A 156 21.44 -14.78 4.34
C LYS A 156 22.43 -15.67 3.57
N ARG A 157 21.93 -16.54 2.69
CA ARG A 157 22.74 -17.42 1.85
C ARG A 157 23.61 -16.60 0.89
N ARG A 158 23.04 -15.62 0.18
CA ARG A 158 23.80 -14.71 -0.69
C ARG A 158 24.92 -13.97 0.04
N LYS A 159 24.69 -13.50 1.27
CA LYS A 159 25.76 -12.90 2.09
C LYS A 159 26.92 -13.88 2.34
N LYS A 160 26.62 -15.15 2.64
CA LYS A 160 27.64 -16.20 2.80
C LYS A 160 28.36 -16.50 1.49
N VAL A 161 27.62 -16.67 0.39
CA VAL A 161 28.18 -16.88 -0.96
C VAL A 161 29.12 -15.74 -1.34
N LYS A 162 28.73 -14.48 -1.11
CA LYS A 162 29.56 -13.29 -1.35
C LYS A 162 30.90 -13.40 -0.60
N LYS A 163 30.85 -13.70 0.70
CA LYS A 163 32.07 -13.83 1.52
C LYS A 163 32.97 -14.96 1.01
N LEU A 164 32.42 -16.16 0.82
CA LEU A 164 33.19 -17.34 0.43
C LEU A 164 33.83 -17.17 -0.97
N TYR A 165 33.13 -16.52 -1.89
CA TYR A 165 33.61 -16.32 -3.26
C TYR A 165 34.63 -15.18 -3.36
N PHE A 166 34.31 -13.99 -2.84
CA PHE A 166 35.15 -12.80 -3.03
C PHE A 166 36.27 -12.67 -2.00
N THR A 167 36.09 -13.18 -0.78
CA THR A 167 37.09 -13.08 0.30
C THR A 167 37.91 -14.35 0.41
N ASP A 168 37.25 -15.50 0.40
CA ASP A 168 37.92 -16.78 0.65
C ASP A 168 38.33 -17.52 -0.64
N ALA A 169 38.09 -16.91 -1.81
CA ALA A 169 38.44 -17.40 -3.15
C ALA A 169 38.00 -18.85 -3.46
N LYS A 170 36.88 -19.31 -2.89
CA LYS A 170 36.36 -20.67 -3.10
C LYS A 170 35.66 -20.83 -4.45
N SER A 171 35.79 -22.02 -5.06
CA SER A 171 35.06 -22.37 -6.28
C SER A 171 33.55 -22.52 -6.02
N VAL A 172 32.74 -22.49 -7.08
CA VAL A 172 31.28 -22.64 -6.98
C VAL A 172 30.91 -23.99 -6.34
N GLU A 173 31.64 -25.04 -6.69
CA GLU A 173 31.48 -26.41 -6.20
C GLU A 173 31.79 -26.47 -4.71
N GLN A 174 32.90 -25.88 -4.27
CA GLN A 174 33.29 -25.83 -2.86
C GLN A 174 32.28 -25.04 -2.01
N ILE A 175 31.73 -23.95 -2.55
CA ILE A 175 30.67 -23.16 -1.87
C ILE A 175 29.38 -23.97 -1.76
N ALA A 176 29.01 -24.68 -2.83
CA ALA A 176 27.82 -25.50 -2.88
C ALA A 176 27.87 -26.64 -1.85
N GLU A 177 29.02 -27.33 -1.78
CA GLU A 177 29.31 -28.35 -0.77
C GLU A 177 29.25 -27.76 0.65
N PHE A 178 29.93 -26.64 0.89
CA PHE A 178 29.96 -25.98 2.20
C PHE A 178 28.56 -25.57 2.69
N LEU A 179 27.71 -25.07 1.79
CA LEU A 179 26.36 -24.64 2.11
C LEU A 179 25.31 -25.75 2.00
N ARG A 180 25.70 -26.96 1.59
CA ARG A 180 24.82 -28.10 1.30
C ARG A 180 23.67 -27.73 0.35
N VAL A 181 23.98 -27.01 -0.72
CA VAL A 181 23.03 -26.60 -1.76
C VAL A 181 23.53 -27.04 -3.14
N LYS A 182 22.65 -27.00 -4.15
CA LYS A 182 23.04 -27.29 -5.53
C LYS A 182 23.96 -26.20 -6.08
N PRO A 183 25.01 -26.53 -6.87
CA PRO A 183 25.86 -25.54 -7.53
C PRO A 183 25.09 -24.52 -8.38
N SER A 184 24.01 -24.95 -9.05
CA SER A 184 23.15 -24.06 -9.83
C SER A 184 22.53 -22.93 -9.01
N LEU A 185 22.20 -23.18 -7.73
CA LEU A 185 21.67 -22.17 -6.83
C LEU A 185 22.75 -21.16 -6.41
N VAL A 186 23.99 -21.62 -6.23
CA VAL A 186 25.14 -20.75 -5.96
C VAL A 186 25.42 -19.86 -7.18
N THR A 187 25.39 -20.42 -8.39
CA THR A 187 25.53 -19.65 -9.65
C THR A 187 24.42 -18.62 -9.82
N GLN A 188 23.19 -18.97 -9.46
CA GLN A 188 22.06 -18.03 -9.45
C GLN A 188 22.30 -16.91 -8.43
N ASP A 189 22.68 -17.25 -7.20
CA ASP A 189 22.99 -16.26 -6.16
C ASP A 189 24.18 -15.36 -6.55
N LEU A 190 25.22 -15.91 -7.17
CA LEU A 190 26.35 -15.16 -7.71
C LEU A 190 25.92 -14.25 -8.86
N SER A 191 25.01 -14.67 -9.75
CA SER A 191 24.49 -13.79 -10.81
C SER A 191 23.73 -12.57 -10.28
N VAL A 192 23.14 -12.68 -9.08
CA VAL A 192 22.52 -11.56 -8.38
C VAL A 192 23.57 -10.64 -7.73
N LEU A 193 24.74 -11.17 -7.38
CA LEU A 193 25.82 -10.46 -6.69
C LEU A 193 26.89 -9.88 -7.63
N ASP A 194 27.09 -10.50 -8.80
CA ASP A 194 28.18 -10.23 -9.70
C ASP A 194 27.74 -9.30 -10.85
N HIS A 195 28.25 -8.08 -10.81
CA HIS A 195 28.10 -7.03 -11.81
C HIS A 195 28.87 -7.33 -13.10
N ARG A 196 29.88 -8.23 -13.08
CA ARG A 196 30.63 -8.60 -14.28
C ARG A 196 29.74 -9.35 -15.27
N LYS A 197 28.76 -10.13 -14.78
CA LYS A 197 27.69 -10.70 -15.63
C LYS A 197 26.75 -9.65 -16.21
N ALA A 198 26.70 -8.45 -15.63
CA ALA A 198 25.95 -7.34 -16.21
C ALA A 198 26.72 -6.70 -17.39
N GLY A 199 27.94 -7.14 -17.72
CA GLY A 199 28.69 -6.64 -18.87
C GLY A 199 29.11 -5.17 -18.75
N LEU A 200 29.23 -4.65 -17.52
CA LEU A 200 29.71 -3.29 -17.28
C LEU A 200 31.24 -3.27 -17.30
N SER A 201 31.80 -2.38 -18.11
CA SER A 201 33.22 -2.03 -17.99
C SER A 201 33.46 -1.22 -16.72
N GLU A 202 34.67 -1.29 -16.17
CA GLU A 202 35.07 -0.48 -15.00
C GLU A 202 34.84 1.02 -15.24
N LYS A 203 35.05 1.48 -16.48
CA LYS A 203 34.73 2.85 -16.90
C LYS A 203 33.26 3.21 -16.65
N LYS A 204 32.32 2.36 -17.09
CA LYS A 204 30.87 2.58 -16.87
C LYS A 204 30.48 2.50 -15.40
N ILE A 205 31.14 1.65 -14.62
CA ILE A 205 30.92 1.60 -13.16
C ILE A 205 31.32 2.93 -12.52
N GLY A 206 32.47 3.49 -12.90
CA GLY A 206 32.92 4.82 -12.48
C GLY A 206 31.91 5.92 -12.86
N GLU A 207 31.48 5.97 -14.12
CA GLU A 207 30.49 6.95 -14.60
C GLU A 207 29.17 6.88 -13.81
N ILE A 208 28.65 5.68 -13.55
CA ILE A 208 27.45 5.49 -12.74
C ILE A 208 27.69 6.01 -11.31
N ARG A 209 28.82 5.67 -10.70
CA ARG A 209 29.18 6.05 -9.33
C ARG A 209 29.24 7.57 -9.17
N ASP A 210 29.90 8.26 -10.10
CA ASP A 210 30.06 9.71 -10.09
C ASP A 210 28.70 10.41 -10.18
N LEU A 211 27.84 9.98 -11.11
CA LEU A 211 26.48 10.53 -11.25
C LEU A 211 25.64 10.32 -9.98
N VAL A 212 25.74 9.13 -9.36
CA VAL A 212 25.01 8.84 -8.13
C VAL A 212 25.53 9.72 -6.98
N LEU A 213 26.85 9.91 -6.85
CA LEU A 213 27.43 10.80 -5.83
C LEU A 213 27.00 12.26 -6.04
N GLN A 214 26.86 12.70 -7.30
CA GLN A 214 26.30 14.02 -7.66
C GLN A 214 24.79 14.15 -7.37
N GLY A 215 24.12 13.07 -6.97
CA GLY A 215 22.70 13.09 -6.60
C GLY A 215 21.73 12.81 -7.73
N ALA A 216 22.22 12.34 -8.89
CA ALA A 216 21.35 11.90 -9.97
C ALA A 216 20.42 10.77 -9.53
N GLY A 217 19.17 10.82 -9.98
CA GLY A 217 18.21 9.74 -9.76
C GLY A 217 18.49 8.53 -10.66
N ASN A 218 18.04 7.32 -10.29
CA ASN A 218 18.32 6.11 -11.07
C ASN A 218 17.94 6.24 -12.56
N THR A 219 16.79 6.86 -12.87
CA THR A 219 16.32 7.07 -14.25
C THR A 219 17.24 8.01 -15.02
N GLU A 220 17.79 9.02 -14.37
CA GLU A 220 18.74 9.96 -14.95
C GLU A 220 20.09 9.29 -15.23
N VAL A 221 20.56 8.46 -14.30
CA VAL A 221 21.78 7.66 -14.47
C VAL A 221 21.64 6.70 -15.66
N VAL A 222 20.50 6.01 -15.80
CA VAL A 222 20.18 5.17 -16.96
C VAL A 222 20.25 5.97 -18.26
N ALA A 223 19.61 7.14 -18.29
CA ALA A 223 19.58 7.99 -19.49
C ALA A 223 20.97 8.49 -19.90
N ARG A 224 21.84 8.85 -18.94
CA ARG A 224 23.18 9.39 -19.21
C ARG A 224 24.22 8.33 -19.57
N THR A 225 24.15 7.15 -18.97
CA THR A 225 25.18 6.10 -19.11
C THR A 225 24.84 5.06 -20.18
N GLY A 226 23.60 5.08 -20.69
CA GLY A 226 23.08 4.04 -21.58
C GLY A 226 23.04 2.64 -20.93
N CYS A 227 23.15 2.56 -19.60
CA CYS A 227 23.08 1.32 -18.86
C CYS A 227 21.62 0.98 -18.52
N THR A 228 21.30 -0.30 -18.45
CA THR A 228 20.01 -0.80 -17.99
C THR A 228 19.76 -0.43 -16.51
N MET A 229 18.49 -0.34 -16.12
CA MET A 229 18.11 -0.09 -14.72
C MET A 229 18.71 -1.13 -13.77
N THR A 230 18.79 -2.39 -14.20
CA THR A 230 19.40 -3.48 -13.42
C THR A 230 20.88 -3.23 -13.17
N GLN A 231 21.64 -2.86 -14.20
CA GLN A 231 23.06 -2.50 -14.10
C GLN A 231 23.29 -1.37 -13.09
N VAL A 232 22.49 -0.29 -13.19
CA VAL A 232 22.57 0.86 -12.29
C VAL A 232 22.25 0.47 -10.83
N CYS A 233 21.19 -0.31 -10.61
CA CYS A 233 20.82 -0.78 -9.26
C CYS A 233 21.92 -1.64 -8.62
N VAL A 234 22.61 -2.47 -9.41
CA VAL A 234 23.71 -3.30 -8.92
C VAL A 234 24.89 -2.43 -8.46
N VAL A 235 25.28 -1.42 -9.24
CA VAL A 235 26.36 -0.49 -8.85
C VAL A 235 26.00 0.29 -7.58
N ILE A 236 24.77 0.80 -7.49
CA ILE A 236 24.29 1.51 -6.29
C ILE A 236 24.29 0.59 -5.06
N GLN A 237 23.92 -0.68 -5.22
CA GLN A 237 23.95 -1.64 -4.11
C GLN A 237 25.39 -1.88 -3.64
N ARG A 238 26.36 -1.95 -4.56
CA ARG A 238 27.79 -2.03 -4.22
C ARG A 238 28.27 -0.80 -3.46
N MET A 239 27.94 0.40 -3.94
CA MET A 239 28.26 1.64 -3.22
C MET A 239 27.69 1.67 -1.79
N LYS A 240 26.51 1.08 -1.57
CA LYS A 240 25.93 0.94 -0.22
C LYS A 240 26.68 -0.08 0.64
N ASP A 241 27.03 -1.23 0.06
CA ASP A 241 27.80 -2.27 0.73
C ASP A 241 29.20 -1.75 1.14
N ASP A 242 29.80 -0.92 0.27
CA ASP A 242 31.11 -0.28 0.46
C ASP A 242 31.02 1.00 1.33
N LYS A 243 29.83 1.31 1.87
CA LYS A 243 29.53 2.48 2.73
C LYS A 243 29.80 3.85 2.09
N GLU A 244 29.84 3.92 0.77
CA GLU A 244 30.01 5.16 0.01
C GLU A 244 28.71 5.98 -0.05
N LEU A 245 27.57 5.31 0.19
CA LEU A 245 26.27 5.95 0.29
C LEU A 245 25.72 5.80 1.71
N PRO A 246 25.12 6.86 2.27
CA PRO A 246 24.48 6.77 3.57
C PRO A 246 23.33 5.76 3.55
N PRO A 247 23.16 4.95 4.62
CA PRO A 247 22.04 4.03 4.74
C PRO A 247 20.74 4.83 4.68
N GLY A 248 19.85 4.47 3.76
CA GLY A 248 18.53 5.09 3.67
C GLY A 248 18.36 6.20 2.64
N ARG A 249 19.29 6.39 1.69
CA ARG A 249 18.98 7.13 0.45
C ARG A 249 17.87 6.37 -0.31
N ARG A 250 16.62 6.61 0.08
CA ARG A 250 15.48 6.36 -0.80
C ARG A 250 15.67 7.26 -2.02
N PRO A 251 15.30 6.83 -3.23
CA PRO A 251 15.32 7.71 -4.39
C PRO A 251 14.46 8.93 -4.06
N CYS A 252 15.12 10.03 -3.69
CA CYS A 252 14.46 11.25 -3.26
C CYS A 252 13.81 11.87 -4.50
N ARG A 253 12.50 11.66 -4.62
CA ARG A 253 11.64 12.39 -5.54
C ARG A 253 11.49 13.82 -5.02
N LYS A 254 12.51 14.66 -5.21
CA LYS A 254 12.38 16.12 -5.13
C LYS A 254 13.24 16.75 -6.22
N PHE A 255 12.71 16.75 -7.44
CA PHE A 255 13.02 17.79 -8.42
C PHE A 255 12.66 19.14 -7.77
N LYS A 256 13.66 19.87 -7.27
CA LYS A 256 13.50 21.30 -7.09
C LYS A 256 13.62 21.89 -8.49
N ASN A 257 12.50 22.33 -9.05
CA ASN A 257 12.52 23.22 -10.21
C ASN A 257 13.18 24.53 -9.77
N SER A 258 14.51 24.62 -9.92
CA SER A 258 15.18 25.91 -10.00
C SER A 258 14.92 26.46 -11.40
N ARG A 259 13.81 27.18 -11.56
CA ARG A 259 13.70 28.19 -12.62
C ARG A 259 14.68 29.30 -12.24
N ALA A 260 15.79 29.38 -12.96
CA ALA A 260 16.50 30.63 -13.19
C ALA A 260 15.86 31.32 -14.39
#